data_AF-A0A0F9P895-F1
#
_entry.id   AF-A0A0F9P895-F1
#
_cell.length_a   1.000
_cell.length_b   1.000
_cell.length_c   1.000
_cell.angle_alpha   90.00
_cell.angle_beta   90.00
_cell.angle_gamma   90.00
#
_symmetry.space_group_name_H-M   'P 1'
#
loop_
_entity.id
_entity.type
_entity.pdbx_description
1 polymer ?
#
loop_
_entity_poly.entity_id
_entity_poly.type
_entity_poly.pdbx_seq_one_letter_code
_entity_poly.pdbx_strand_id
1 'polypeptide(L)'
;MSQKNPKGYIDETGQDFVTRLNEVGDALLTCHSGSSSAPSYKLAGTIWLDTAATPWLLKQYDGTDWITLFSVNATTNAAQAQDSDTVDGADAGNASGNVGLANGTICTNLNAEQHNGRKTKEIEIGVWNMDGFDTVVVGHGLTYSKIREVTFAIRNDADTKGSQSGQQDELWVVRWDSTNVILARKNGGVFDADADYDDNSINRGWITIEYVL
;
A
#
# COMPACT_ATOMS: atom_id res chain seq x y z
N MET A 1 18.78 -28.15 30.50
CA MET A 1 19.73 -27.03 30.76
C MET A 1 20.79 -27.53 31.74
N SER A 2 22.05 -27.60 31.33
CA SER A 2 23.15 -27.89 32.26
C SER A 2 23.48 -26.61 33.01
N GLN A 3 23.33 -26.60 34.32
CA GLN A 3 23.77 -25.49 35.16
C GLN A 3 25.29 -25.36 35.04
N LYS A 4 25.79 -24.15 34.76
CA LYS A 4 27.23 -23.88 34.89
C LYS A 4 27.58 -23.80 36.38
N ASN A 5 28.51 -24.63 36.81
CA ASN A 5 29.10 -24.50 38.14
C ASN A 5 30.03 -23.27 38.17
N PRO A 6 30.03 -22.47 39.26
CA PRO A 6 30.96 -21.35 39.40
C PRO A 6 32.40 -21.87 39.37
N LYS A 7 33.25 -21.29 38.51
CA LYS A 7 34.70 -21.52 38.56
C LYS A 7 35.25 -20.76 39.77
N GLY A 8 35.79 -21.47 40.76
CA GLY A 8 36.55 -20.84 41.85
C GLY A 8 37.90 -20.35 41.34
N TYR A 9 38.22 -19.08 41.57
CA TYR A 9 39.54 -18.50 41.33
C TYR A 9 40.35 -18.65 42.62
N ILE A 10 41.15 -19.71 42.72
CA ILE A 10 41.81 -20.11 43.98
C ILE A 10 43.22 -19.53 44.17
N ASP A 11 43.74 -18.78 43.17
CA ASP A 11 45.12 -18.28 43.14
C ASP A 11 45.25 -16.76 42.84
N GLU A 12 44.20 -15.96 43.04
CA GLU A 12 44.25 -14.50 42.82
C GLU A 12 44.65 -13.74 44.10
N THR A 13 45.43 -12.67 43.99
CA THR A 13 45.70 -11.82 45.16
C THR A 13 44.42 -11.09 45.58
N GLY A 14 44.32 -10.66 46.84
CA GLY A 14 43.17 -9.89 47.30
C GLY A 14 42.95 -8.59 46.50
N GLN A 15 44.02 -8.00 45.97
CA GLN A 15 43.94 -6.82 45.11
C GLN A 15 43.35 -7.16 43.73
N ASP A 16 43.76 -8.30 43.14
CA ASP A 16 43.24 -8.75 41.84
C ASP A 16 41.75 -9.10 41.93
N PHE A 17 41.33 -9.72 43.04
CA PHE A 17 39.91 -10.01 43.30
C PHE A 17 39.07 -8.74 43.32
N VAL A 18 39.51 -7.71 44.04
CA VAL A 18 38.79 -6.44 44.16
C VAL A 18 38.70 -5.74 42.80
N THR A 19 39.80 -5.71 42.04
CA THR A 19 39.81 -5.16 40.68
C THR A 19 38.80 -5.87 39.79
N ARG A 20 38.83 -7.20 39.76
CA ARG A 20 37.90 -8.02 38.97
C ARG A 20 36.45 -7.83 39.41
N LEU A 21 36.20 -7.69 40.71
CA LEU A 21 34.85 -7.45 41.24
C LEU A 21 34.30 -6.10 40.77
N ASN A 22 35.14 -5.06 40.79
CA ASN A 22 34.77 -3.74 40.28
C ASN A 22 34.47 -3.80 38.77
N GLU A 23 35.32 -4.47 37.99
CA GLU A 23 35.10 -4.64 36.54
C GLU A 23 33.78 -5.37 36.23
N VAL A 24 33.44 -6.41 37.00
CA VAL A 24 32.15 -7.11 36.86
C VAL A 24 30.98 -6.20 37.26
N GLY A 25 31.13 -5.42 38.33
CA GLY A 25 30.14 -4.45 38.78
C GLY A 25 29.84 -3.39 37.73
N ASP A 26 30.90 -2.78 37.17
CA ASP A 26 30.81 -1.78 36.12
C ASP A 26 30.18 -2.34 34.85
N ALA A 27 30.60 -3.56 34.46
CA ALA A 27 30.03 -4.25 33.31
C ALA A 27 28.52 -4.52 33.50
N LEU A 28 28.09 -4.94 34.69
CA LEU A 28 26.67 -5.16 34.96
C LEU A 28 25.87 -3.85 34.96
N LEU A 29 26.38 -2.82 35.64
CA LEU A 29 25.73 -1.51 35.74
C LEU A 29 25.52 -0.85 34.37
N THR A 30 26.43 -1.10 33.45
CA THR A 30 26.41 -0.50 32.10
C THR A 30 25.81 -1.43 31.04
N CYS A 31 25.26 -2.60 31.42
CA CYS A 31 24.79 -3.61 30.47
C CYS A 31 25.87 -3.98 29.42
N HIS A 32 27.09 -4.16 29.92
CA HIS A 32 28.30 -4.45 29.17
C HIS A 32 28.62 -3.41 28.08
N SER A 33 28.11 -2.18 28.17
CA SER A 33 28.11 -1.23 27.04
C SER A 33 29.50 -0.90 26.51
N GLY A 34 29.59 -0.56 25.21
CA GLY A 34 30.84 -0.13 24.60
C GLY A 34 30.68 0.36 23.16
N SER A 35 31.57 1.27 22.75
CA SER A 35 31.51 1.93 21.44
C SER A 35 32.52 1.42 20.41
N SER A 36 33.50 0.61 20.81
CA SER A 36 34.62 0.19 19.96
C SER A 36 34.74 -1.32 19.78
N SER A 37 34.17 -2.12 20.68
CA SER A 37 34.08 -3.58 20.49
C SER A 37 33.07 -4.21 21.44
N ALA A 38 32.48 -5.32 21.01
CA ALA A 38 31.65 -6.15 21.86
C ALA A 38 32.47 -6.85 22.96
N PRO A 39 31.88 -7.24 24.09
CA PRO A 39 32.59 -7.92 25.18
C PRO A 39 33.34 -9.16 24.68
N SER A 40 34.64 -9.25 24.98
CA SER A 40 35.49 -10.38 24.59
C SER A 40 35.12 -11.68 25.33
N TYR A 41 34.57 -11.54 26.53
CA TYR A 41 34.12 -12.63 27.41
C TYR A 41 32.66 -13.07 27.18
N LYS A 42 32.02 -12.61 26.10
CA LYS A 42 30.62 -12.95 25.79
C LYS A 42 30.41 -14.46 25.71
N LEU A 43 29.25 -14.90 26.20
CA LEU A 43 28.73 -16.25 26.05
C LEU A 43 27.30 -16.17 25.50
N ALA A 44 26.76 -17.27 25.00
CA ALA A 44 25.35 -17.32 24.61
C ALA A 44 24.46 -16.82 25.76
N GLY A 45 23.59 -15.86 25.46
CA GLY A 45 22.74 -15.14 26.42
C GLY A 45 23.32 -13.82 26.96
N THR A 46 24.58 -13.47 26.67
CA THR A 46 25.12 -12.15 27.03
C THR A 46 24.30 -11.06 26.34
N ILE A 47 23.79 -10.12 27.14
CA ILE A 47 23.15 -8.90 26.65
C ILE A 47 24.20 -7.79 26.60
N TRP A 48 24.17 -6.99 25.54
CA TRP A 48 25.13 -5.91 25.32
C TRP A 48 24.43 -4.67 24.75
N LEU A 49 24.72 -3.51 25.32
CA LEU A 49 24.36 -2.21 24.76
C LEU A 49 25.49 -1.68 23.86
N ASP A 50 25.32 -1.81 22.55
CA ASP A 50 26.24 -1.29 21.54
C ASP A 50 26.03 0.22 21.38
N THR A 51 26.98 1.01 21.89
CA THR A 51 26.94 2.47 21.86
C THR A 51 27.71 3.05 20.67
N ALA A 52 28.23 2.21 19.77
CA ALA A 52 28.86 2.64 18.53
C ALA A 52 27.82 3.11 17.50
N ALA A 53 26.63 2.51 17.53
CA ALA A 53 25.50 2.86 16.68
C ALA A 53 24.76 4.10 17.20
N THR A 54 24.10 4.84 16.30
CA THR A 54 23.17 5.93 16.66
C THR A 54 21.86 5.72 15.93
N PRO A 55 20.74 5.40 16.61
CA PRO A 55 20.60 5.12 18.05
C PRO A 55 21.41 3.91 18.54
N TRP A 56 21.67 3.82 19.85
CA TRP A 56 22.34 2.67 20.46
C TRP A 56 21.54 1.38 20.21
N LEU A 57 22.20 0.22 20.19
CA LEU A 57 21.52 -1.05 19.92
C LEU A 57 21.65 -1.99 21.11
N LEU A 58 20.51 -2.45 21.65
CA LEU A 58 20.50 -3.52 22.64
C LEU A 58 20.49 -4.86 21.92
N LYS A 59 21.49 -5.70 22.20
CA LYS A 59 21.73 -6.96 21.50
C LYS A 59 21.86 -8.13 22.48
N GLN A 60 21.52 -9.33 22.04
CA GLN A 60 21.76 -10.58 22.75
C GLN A 60 22.63 -11.52 21.90
N TYR A 61 23.70 -12.05 22.46
CA TYR A 61 24.56 -13.02 21.79
C TYR A 61 23.92 -14.41 21.81
N ASP A 62 23.80 -15.10 20.68
CA ASP A 62 23.21 -16.45 20.62
C ASP A 62 24.25 -17.58 20.75
N GLY A 63 25.53 -17.23 20.82
CA GLY A 63 26.67 -18.16 20.85
C GLY A 63 27.49 -18.14 19.56
N THR A 64 26.96 -17.57 18.48
CA THR A 64 27.64 -17.36 17.20
C THR A 64 27.60 -15.88 16.82
N ASP A 65 26.39 -15.30 16.81
CA ASP A 65 26.08 -13.97 16.31
C ASP A 65 25.30 -13.13 17.34
N TRP A 66 25.18 -11.83 17.07
CA TRP A 66 24.40 -10.89 17.88
C TRP A 66 23.01 -10.68 17.28
N ILE A 67 21.97 -10.89 18.08
CA ILE A 67 20.58 -10.59 17.75
C ILE A 67 20.23 -9.21 18.30
N THR A 68 19.83 -8.26 17.45
CA THR A 68 19.34 -6.95 17.90
C THR A 68 17.92 -7.08 18.45
N LEU A 69 17.69 -6.57 19.66
CA LEU A 69 16.40 -6.57 20.33
C LEU A 69 15.69 -5.22 20.15
N PHE A 70 16.40 -4.13 20.42
CA PHE A 70 15.87 -2.77 20.39
C PHE A 70 16.91 -1.78 19.88
N SER A 71 16.45 -0.70 19.27
CA SER A 71 17.19 0.55 19.18
C SER A 71 16.83 1.43 20.39
N VAL A 72 17.83 2.07 20.99
CA VAL A 72 17.71 2.91 22.18
C VAL A 72 18.28 4.28 21.85
N ASN A 73 17.41 5.29 21.79
CA ASN A 73 17.79 6.66 21.57
C ASN A 73 17.95 7.38 22.92
N ALA A 74 19.20 7.52 23.36
CA ALA A 74 19.55 8.19 24.61
C ALA A 74 19.24 9.70 24.61
N THR A 75 19.11 10.33 23.43
CA THR A 75 18.77 11.75 23.31
C THR A 75 17.28 11.97 23.50
N THR A 76 16.44 11.12 22.92
CA THR A 76 14.98 11.24 23.00
C THR A 76 14.35 10.37 24.10
N ASN A 77 15.16 9.61 24.85
CA ASN A 77 14.72 8.65 25.87
C ASN A 77 13.66 7.66 25.37
N ALA A 78 13.84 7.16 24.15
CA ALA A 78 12.92 6.23 23.51
C ALA A 78 13.63 4.92 23.16
N ALA A 79 12.90 3.81 23.24
CA ALA A 79 13.33 2.52 22.72
C ALA A 79 12.31 2.03 21.70
N GLN A 80 12.79 1.49 20.58
CA GLN A 80 11.96 0.89 19.54
C GLN A 80 12.41 -0.55 19.34
N ALA A 81 11.47 -1.49 19.32
CA ALA A 81 11.77 -2.83 18.83
C ALA A 81 12.17 -2.70 17.35
N GLN A 82 13.12 -3.51 16.88
CA GLN A 82 13.36 -3.61 15.43
C GLN A 82 12.02 -3.96 14.77
N ASP A 83 11.55 -3.05 13.91
CA ASP A 83 10.17 -2.99 13.49
C ASP A 83 9.73 -4.32 12.87
N SER A 84 8.48 -4.71 13.15
CA SER A 84 7.73 -5.74 12.42
C SER A 84 7.46 -5.32 10.95
N ASP A 85 8.23 -4.38 10.41
CA ASP A 85 7.99 -3.63 9.17
C ASP A 85 8.15 -4.47 7.91
N THR A 86 8.53 -5.74 8.04
CA THR A 86 8.70 -6.68 6.92
C THR A 86 7.71 -7.84 7.03
N VAL A 87 6.41 -7.54 7.19
CA VAL A 87 5.35 -8.59 7.24
C VAL A 87 5.33 -9.44 5.95
N ASP A 88 5.86 -8.93 4.84
CA ASP A 88 6.00 -9.63 3.54
C ASP A 88 7.29 -9.28 2.76
N GLY A 89 8.27 -8.65 3.41
CA GLY A 89 9.51 -8.19 2.76
C GLY A 89 9.42 -6.82 2.09
N ALA A 90 8.34 -6.07 2.29
CA ALA A 90 8.23 -4.66 1.92
C ALA A 90 8.04 -3.78 3.16
N ASP A 91 8.72 -2.62 3.18
CA ASP A 91 8.59 -1.63 4.25
C ASP A 91 7.18 -0.99 4.20
N ALA A 92 6.55 -0.78 5.35
CA ALA A 92 5.30 -0.06 5.47
C ALA A 92 5.55 1.45 5.47
N GLY A 93 4.91 2.20 4.57
CA GLY A 93 5.18 3.63 4.42
C GLY A 93 4.61 4.26 3.17
N ASN A 94 5.15 5.42 2.80
CA ASN A 94 4.68 6.25 1.68
C ASN A 94 5.69 6.37 0.51
N ALA A 95 6.78 5.61 0.55
CA ALA A 95 7.73 5.54 -0.55
C ALA A 95 7.24 4.59 -1.66
N SER A 96 7.82 4.73 -2.85
CA SER A 96 7.51 3.88 -4.00
C SER A 96 7.93 2.44 -3.71
N GLY A 97 6.98 1.49 -3.78
CA GLY A 97 7.22 0.08 -3.47
C GLY A 97 6.77 -0.36 -2.06
N ASN A 98 6.39 0.59 -1.20
CA ASN A 98 5.90 0.29 0.15
C ASN A 98 4.44 -0.18 0.13
N VAL A 99 4.05 -0.94 1.16
CA VAL A 99 2.63 -1.22 1.45
C VAL A 99 2.01 0.05 2.03
N GLY A 100 1.00 0.57 1.34
CA GLY A 100 0.38 1.85 1.67
C GLY A 100 -0.34 1.83 3.01
N LEU A 101 0.25 2.45 4.04
CA LEU A 101 -0.42 2.73 5.29
C LEU A 101 -0.96 4.16 5.28
N ALA A 102 -2.27 4.32 5.48
CA ALA A 102 -2.95 5.61 5.50
C ALA A 102 -2.56 6.44 6.74
N ASN A 103 -1.39 7.08 6.72
CA ASN A 103 -0.94 8.01 7.75
C ASN A 103 -1.05 9.48 7.29
N GLY A 104 -2.13 9.82 6.58
CA GLY A 104 -2.38 11.19 6.10
C GLY A 104 -1.44 11.71 4.99
N THR A 105 -0.45 10.91 4.56
CA THR A 105 0.37 11.20 3.37
C THR A 105 0.04 10.19 2.28
N ILE A 106 -0.38 10.69 1.12
CA ILE A 106 -0.72 9.85 -0.04
C ILE A 106 0.58 9.29 -0.62
N CYS A 107 0.69 7.96 -0.75
CA CYS A 107 1.71 7.38 -1.62
C CYS A 107 1.19 7.48 -3.05
N THR A 108 1.71 8.47 -3.79
CA THR A 108 1.28 8.80 -5.16
C THR A 108 1.55 7.70 -6.16
N ASN A 109 2.35 6.70 -5.79
CA ASN A 109 2.74 5.56 -6.61
C ASN A 109 2.18 4.22 -6.07
N LEU A 110 1.20 4.26 -5.15
CA LEU A 110 0.48 3.04 -4.79
C LEU A 110 -0.29 2.55 -6.01
N ASN A 111 0.15 1.39 -6.49
CA ASN A 111 -0.25 0.76 -7.72
C ASN A 111 -1.65 0.11 -7.66
N ALA A 112 -2.65 0.77 -7.08
CA ALA A 112 -4.04 0.37 -7.30
C ALA A 112 -4.43 0.48 -8.79
N GLU A 113 -3.71 1.31 -9.56
CA GLU A 113 -3.84 1.44 -11.02
C GLU A 113 -3.04 0.42 -11.84
N GLN A 114 -2.19 -0.42 -11.21
CA GLN A 114 -1.45 -1.49 -11.92
C GLN A 114 -2.02 -2.89 -11.65
N HIS A 115 -3.33 -3.03 -11.50
CA HIS A 115 -3.93 -4.36 -11.64
C HIS A 115 -3.81 -4.81 -13.12
N ASN A 116 -2.65 -5.38 -13.46
CA ASN A 116 -2.27 -5.83 -14.81
C ASN A 116 -2.41 -4.76 -15.91
N GLY A 117 -2.15 -3.48 -15.58
CA GLY A 117 -2.19 -2.38 -16.53
C GLY A 117 -3.59 -2.01 -17.03
N ARG A 118 -4.64 -2.41 -16.32
CA ARG A 118 -6.03 -2.06 -16.62
C ARG A 118 -6.33 -0.64 -16.16
N LYS A 119 -6.95 0.14 -17.04
CA LYS A 119 -7.33 1.55 -16.86
C LYS A 119 -8.80 1.74 -17.20
N THR A 120 -9.40 2.78 -16.63
CA THR A 120 -10.77 3.19 -16.91
C THR A 120 -10.76 4.57 -17.56
N LYS A 121 -11.56 4.75 -18.61
CA LYS A 121 -11.81 6.04 -19.25
C LYS A 121 -13.31 6.33 -19.22
N GLU A 122 -13.69 7.48 -18.70
CA GLU A 122 -15.06 7.97 -18.74
C GLU A 122 -15.18 9.06 -19.81
N ILE A 123 -16.26 9.01 -20.60
CA ILE A 123 -16.52 9.93 -21.70
C ILE A 123 -17.98 10.34 -21.66
N GLU A 124 -18.26 11.63 -21.73
CA GLU A 124 -19.63 12.13 -21.85
C GLU A 124 -20.24 11.71 -23.19
N ILE A 125 -21.52 11.34 -23.17
CA ILE A 125 -22.29 11.03 -24.39
C ILE A 125 -22.53 12.30 -25.21
N GLY A 126 -22.66 13.43 -24.52
CA GLY A 126 -23.10 14.69 -25.09
C GLY A 126 -24.61 14.77 -25.20
N VAL A 127 -25.09 15.71 -26.01
CA VAL A 127 -26.52 15.91 -26.24
C VAL A 127 -27.04 14.77 -27.12
N TRP A 128 -28.04 14.04 -26.61
CA TRP A 128 -28.77 13.03 -27.36
C TRP A 128 -30.24 13.11 -26.99
N ASN A 129 -31.02 13.83 -27.81
CA ASN A 129 -32.47 13.73 -27.76
C ASN A 129 -32.86 12.37 -28.33
N MET A 130 -33.38 11.52 -27.45
CA MET A 130 -33.68 10.14 -27.80
C MET A 130 -34.96 10.08 -28.65
N ASP A 131 -35.97 10.91 -28.46
CA ASP A 131 -37.15 10.93 -29.34
C ASP A 131 -36.82 11.31 -30.79
N GLY A 132 -35.88 12.24 -31.01
CA GLY A 132 -35.52 12.74 -32.32
C GLY A 132 -34.48 11.90 -33.07
N PHE A 133 -33.65 11.14 -32.35
CA PHE A 133 -32.53 10.40 -32.92
C PHE A 133 -32.39 9.00 -32.32
N ASP A 134 -32.37 7.98 -33.18
CA ASP A 134 -32.25 6.59 -32.76
C ASP A 134 -30.83 6.22 -32.29
N THR A 135 -29.83 7.05 -32.60
CA THR A 135 -28.41 6.74 -32.37
C THR A 135 -27.59 7.96 -31.97
N VAL A 136 -26.58 7.72 -31.13
CA VAL A 136 -25.49 8.67 -30.85
C VAL A 136 -24.13 8.00 -31.04
N VAL A 137 -23.15 8.77 -31.52
CA VAL A 137 -21.78 8.31 -31.80
C VAL A 137 -20.80 9.14 -30.99
N VAL A 138 -19.96 8.48 -30.19
CA VAL A 138 -19.02 9.12 -29.27
C VAL A 138 -17.60 8.63 -29.57
N GLY A 139 -16.69 9.56 -29.89
CA GLY A 139 -15.29 9.23 -30.17
C GLY A 139 -14.52 8.87 -28.90
N HIS A 140 -13.90 7.69 -28.86
CA HIS A 140 -13.22 7.22 -27.64
C HIS A 140 -11.70 7.45 -27.61
N GLY A 141 -11.04 7.59 -28.76
CA GLY A 141 -9.60 7.89 -28.84
C GLY A 141 -8.70 6.84 -28.17
N LEU A 142 -9.10 5.56 -28.20
CA LEU A 142 -8.34 4.44 -27.67
C LEU A 142 -7.98 3.49 -28.81
N THR A 143 -6.98 2.63 -28.61
CA THR A 143 -6.71 1.54 -29.56
C THR A 143 -7.71 0.41 -29.36
N TYR A 144 -8.44 0.00 -30.40
CA TYR A 144 -9.48 -1.04 -30.32
C TYR A 144 -9.04 -2.31 -29.58
N SER A 145 -7.88 -2.85 -29.93
CA SER A 145 -7.35 -4.10 -29.35
C SER A 145 -7.05 -4.02 -27.85
N LYS A 146 -7.02 -2.81 -27.30
CA LYS A 146 -6.78 -2.52 -25.90
C LYS A 146 -8.05 -2.40 -25.07
N ILE A 147 -9.21 -2.21 -25.70
CA ILE A 147 -10.51 -2.16 -25.03
C ILE A 147 -10.87 -3.55 -24.48
N ARG A 148 -11.42 -3.59 -23.27
CA ARG A 148 -11.85 -4.81 -22.57
C ARG A 148 -13.34 -4.81 -22.30
N GLU A 149 -13.88 -3.65 -21.94
CA GLU A 149 -15.27 -3.50 -21.61
C GLU A 149 -15.74 -2.09 -21.95
N VAL A 150 -16.98 -1.98 -22.43
CA VAL A 150 -17.67 -0.70 -22.65
C VAL A 150 -19.01 -0.80 -21.97
N THR A 151 -19.22 0.03 -20.95
CA THR A 151 -20.50 0.23 -20.27
C THR A 151 -20.94 1.67 -20.43
N PHE A 152 -22.20 1.96 -20.09
CA PHE A 152 -22.76 3.29 -20.18
C PHE A 152 -23.80 3.49 -19.07
N ALA A 153 -24.08 4.75 -18.79
CA ALA A 153 -25.23 5.20 -18.04
C ALA A 153 -25.94 6.32 -18.83
N ILE A 154 -27.25 6.24 -18.92
CA ILE A 154 -28.15 7.24 -19.47
C ILE A 154 -28.88 7.91 -18.30
N ARG A 155 -29.08 9.22 -18.38
CA ARG A 155 -29.81 10.00 -17.38
C ARG A 155 -31.01 10.68 -18.00
N ASN A 156 -32.08 10.82 -17.22
CA ASN A 156 -33.24 11.58 -17.65
C ASN A 156 -32.98 13.10 -17.55
N ASP A 157 -33.88 13.88 -18.13
CA ASP A 157 -33.70 15.32 -18.29
C ASP A 157 -33.65 16.08 -16.96
N ALA A 158 -34.34 15.56 -15.94
CA ALA A 158 -34.34 16.12 -14.59
C ALA A 158 -33.17 15.63 -13.71
N ASP A 159 -32.28 14.75 -14.20
CA ASP A 159 -31.18 14.14 -13.44
C ASP A 159 -31.63 13.43 -12.14
N THR A 160 -32.80 12.78 -12.21
CA THR A 160 -33.45 12.10 -11.07
C THR A 160 -33.53 10.59 -11.25
N LYS A 161 -33.36 10.10 -12.48
CA LYS A 161 -33.41 8.68 -12.85
C LYS A 161 -32.29 8.40 -13.85
N GLY A 162 -31.85 7.15 -13.88
CA GLY A 162 -30.89 6.70 -14.88
C GLY A 162 -31.03 5.21 -15.20
N SER A 163 -30.52 4.87 -16.37
CA SER A 163 -30.55 3.55 -17.01
C SER A 163 -29.12 3.16 -17.34
N GLN A 164 -28.77 1.87 -17.27
CA GLN A 164 -27.38 1.42 -17.43
C GLN A 164 -27.23 0.17 -18.29
N SER A 165 -26.00 -0.09 -18.73
CA SER A 165 -25.66 -1.31 -19.49
C SER A 165 -26.16 -2.58 -18.82
N GLY A 166 -26.95 -3.37 -19.56
CA GLY A 166 -27.45 -4.68 -19.10
C GLY A 166 -28.83 -4.70 -18.43
N GLN A 167 -29.52 -3.56 -18.29
CA GLN A 167 -30.94 -3.57 -17.91
C GLN A 167 -31.81 -4.02 -19.10
N GLN A 168 -32.79 -4.89 -18.83
CA GLN A 168 -33.62 -5.45 -19.89
C GLN A 168 -34.54 -4.39 -20.50
N ASP A 169 -34.67 -4.40 -21.82
CA ASP A 169 -35.56 -3.55 -22.66
C ASP A 169 -35.20 -2.07 -22.86
N GLU A 170 -34.01 -1.62 -22.45
CA GLU A 170 -33.66 -0.19 -22.55
C GLU A 170 -32.94 0.19 -23.87
N LEU A 171 -31.98 -0.60 -24.36
CA LEU A 171 -31.21 -0.30 -25.58
C LEU A 171 -31.05 -1.51 -26.50
N TRP A 172 -30.93 -1.24 -27.80
CA TRP A 172 -30.82 -2.31 -28.80
C TRP A 172 -29.38 -2.76 -29.01
N VAL A 173 -28.43 -1.81 -29.05
CA VAL A 173 -27.04 -2.11 -29.40
C VAL A 173 -26.07 -1.10 -28.77
N VAL A 174 -25.03 -1.63 -28.10
CA VAL A 174 -23.75 -0.94 -27.90
C VAL A 174 -22.72 -1.59 -28.80
N ARG A 175 -22.16 -0.83 -29.73
CA ARG A 175 -21.03 -1.27 -30.57
C ARG A 175 -19.87 -0.33 -30.37
N TRP A 176 -18.67 -0.84 -30.52
CA TRP A 176 -17.48 -0.02 -30.58
C TRP A 176 -16.57 -0.51 -31.70
N ASP A 177 -15.96 0.44 -32.39
CA ASP A 177 -14.99 0.21 -33.46
C ASP A 177 -13.62 0.79 -33.07
N SER A 178 -12.76 1.09 -34.04
CA SER A 178 -11.43 1.66 -33.77
C SER A 178 -11.43 3.09 -33.27
N THR A 179 -12.55 3.79 -33.40
CA THR A 179 -12.64 5.23 -33.22
C THR A 179 -13.81 5.61 -32.31
N ASN A 180 -14.94 4.90 -32.41
CA ASN A 180 -16.20 5.31 -31.82
C ASN A 180 -16.87 4.22 -30.99
N VAL A 181 -17.59 4.66 -29.97
CA VAL A 181 -18.67 3.91 -29.35
C VAL A 181 -19.98 4.42 -29.93
N ILE A 182 -20.86 3.50 -30.32
CA ILE A 182 -22.16 3.77 -30.92
C ILE A 182 -23.22 3.20 -29.99
N LEU A 183 -24.09 4.07 -29.50
CA LEU A 183 -25.27 3.71 -28.72
C LEU A 183 -26.49 3.84 -29.62
N ALA A 184 -27.35 2.81 -29.62
CA ALA A 184 -28.58 2.80 -30.39
C ALA A 184 -29.76 2.36 -29.52
N ARG A 185 -30.85 3.14 -29.55
CA ARG A 185 -32.09 2.80 -28.86
C ARG A 185 -32.97 1.88 -29.69
N LYS A 186 -33.90 1.21 -29.01
CA LYS A 186 -34.92 0.35 -29.61
C LYS A 186 -36.15 1.21 -29.93
N ASN A 187 -36.63 1.17 -31.17
CA ASN A 187 -37.90 1.77 -31.52
C ASN A 187 -39.07 1.08 -30.75
N GLY A 188 -39.94 1.86 -30.13
CA GLY A 188 -40.93 1.44 -29.13
C GLY A 188 -40.35 1.04 -27.77
N GLY A 189 -39.13 1.48 -27.42
CA GLY A 189 -38.47 1.18 -26.14
C GLY A 189 -38.87 2.11 -24.99
N VAL A 190 -38.23 1.95 -23.82
CA VAL A 190 -38.51 2.78 -22.62
C VAL A 190 -38.12 4.26 -22.78
N PHE A 191 -37.31 4.57 -23.78
CA PHE A 191 -36.86 5.93 -24.10
C PHE A 191 -37.69 6.60 -25.20
N ASP A 192 -38.72 5.91 -25.70
CA ASP A 192 -39.55 6.40 -26.78
C ASP A 192 -40.86 6.95 -26.23
N ALA A 193 -41.22 8.17 -26.63
CA ALA A 193 -42.43 8.87 -26.19
C ALA A 193 -42.46 9.19 -24.69
N ASP A 194 -41.29 9.19 -24.04
CA ASP A 194 -41.10 9.72 -22.69
C ASP A 194 -40.41 11.08 -22.77
N ALA A 195 -41.13 12.13 -22.38
CA ALA A 195 -40.61 13.51 -22.33
C ALA A 195 -39.52 13.70 -21.26
N ASP A 196 -39.21 12.66 -20.47
CA ASP A 196 -38.08 12.65 -19.55
C ASP A 196 -36.73 12.43 -20.29
N TYR A 197 -36.70 12.19 -21.61
CA TYR A 197 -35.50 11.88 -22.39
C TYR A 197 -35.39 12.63 -23.74
N ASP A 198 -35.83 13.88 -23.82
CA ASP A 198 -35.83 14.68 -25.07
C ASP A 198 -35.08 16.02 -24.99
N ASP A 199 -34.49 16.37 -23.84
CA ASP A 199 -33.75 17.63 -23.68
C ASP A 199 -32.52 17.72 -24.61
N ASN A 200 -32.51 18.77 -25.44
CA ASN A 200 -31.47 19.08 -26.42
C ASN A 200 -30.33 19.96 -25.88
N SER A 201 -30.27 20.19 -24.56
CA SER A 201 -29.34 21.13 -23.93
C SER A 201 -28.43 20.51 -22.88
N ILE A 202 -28.60 19.23 -22.57
CA ILE A 202 -27.87 18.54 -21.49
C ILE A 202 -27.08 17.33 -22.00
N ASN A 203 -26.08 16.93 -21.22
CA ASN A 203 -25.37 15.67 -21.44
C ASN A 203 -26.24 14.48 -21.01
N ARG A 204 -26.47 13.53 -21.93
CA ARG A 204 -27.34 12.37 -21.73
C ARG A 204 -26.73 11.27 -20.85
N GLY A 205 -25.48 11.41 -20.44
CA GLY A 205 -24.83 10.52 -19.50
C GLY A 205 -23.36 10.27 -19.87
N TRP A 206 -22.86 9.08 -19.57
CA TRP A 206 -21.46 8.75 -19.80
C TRP A 206 -21.27 7.31 -20.26
N ILE A 207 -20.15 7.11 -20.92
CA ILE A 207 -19.61 5.82 -21.33
C ILE A 207 -18.36 5.56 -20.50
N THR A 208 -18.31 4.40 -19.87
CA THR A 208 -17.14 3.93 -19.13
C THR A 208 -16.47 2.83 -19.93
N ILE A 209 -15.19 3.01 -20.25
CA ILE A 209 -14.39 2.08 -21.03
C ILE A 209 -13.26 1.55 -20.17
N GLU A 210 -13.25 0.24 -19.95
CA GLU A 210 -12.08 -0.44 -19.38
C GLU A 210 -11.13 -0.85 -20.51
N TYR A 211 -9.85 -0.51 -20.37
CA TYR A 211 -8.81 -0.80 -21.35
C TYR A 211 -7.48 -1.16 -20.69
N VAL A 212 -6.53 -1.69 -21.45
CA VAL A 212 -5.15 -1.90 -20.98
C VAL A 212 -4.17 -1.02 -21.77
N LEU A 213 -3.03 -0.66 -21.19
CA LEU A 213 -1.95 0.00 -21.97
C LEU A 213 -1.22 -0.98 -22.90
#